data_AF-A0A850JKG2-F1
#
_entry.id   AF-A0A850JKG2-F1
#
_cell.length_a   1.000
_cell.length_b   1.000
_cell.length_c   1.000
_cell.angle_alpha   90.00
_cell.angle_beta   90.00
_cell.angle_gamma   90.00
#
_symmetry.space_group_name_H-M   'P 1'
#
loop_
_entity.id
_entity.type
_entity.pdbx_description
1 polymer ?
#
loop_
_entity_poly.entity_id
_entity_poly.type
_entity_poly.pdbx_seq_one_letter_code
_entity_poly.pdbx_strand_id
1 'polypeptide(L)' 'MAVALVTGAGGGLGTAVARRLAAQGHRVALNDRPGRDLTPLAREL' A
#
# COMPACT_ATOMS: atom_id res chain seq x y z
N MET A 1 -5.62 0.95 15.73
CA MET A 1 -4.45 1.36 14.94
C MET A 1 -3.46 0.20 14.90
N ALA A 2 -3.06 -0.25 13.71
CA ALA A 2 -2.11 -1.36 13.52
C ALA A 2 -1.15 -1.05 12.36
N VAL A 3 -0.09 -1.85 12.22
CA VAL A 3 0.80 -1.82 11.05
C VAL A 3 0.41 -2.94 10.09
N ALA A 4 0.25 -2.62 8.81
CA ALA A 4 -0.12 -3.58 7.77
C ALA A 4 0.93 -3.63 6.66
N LEU A 5 1.34 -4.83 6.27
CA LEU A 5 2.19 -5.07 5.09
C LEU A 5 1.29 -5.50 3.92
N VAL A 6 1.34 -4.77 2.82
CA VAL A 6 0.62 -5.11 1.58
C VAL A 6 1.62 -5.59 0.54
N THR A 7 1.51 -6.86 0.13
CA THR A 7 2.28 -7.43 -0.98
C THR A 7 1.49 -7.34 -2.29
N GLY A 8 2.17 -7.11 -3.41
CA GLY A 8 1.49 -6.81 -4.68
C GLY A 8 0.84 -5.43 -4.69
N ALA A 9 1.37 -4.50 -3.91
CA ALA A 9 0.79 -3.18 -3.65
C ALA A 9 0.58 -2.33 -4.92
N GLY A 10 1.39 -2.54 -5.96
CA GLY A 10 1.27 -1.81 -7.24
C GLY A 10 0.24 -2.39 -8.20
N GLY A 11 -0.47 -3.46 -7.84
CA GLY A 11 -1.60 -4.00 -8.60
C GLY A 11 -2.91 -3.33 -8.19
N GLY A 12 -3.95 -3.39 -9.05
CA GLY A 12 -5.22 -2.70 -8.80
C GLY A 12 -5.86 -3.04 -7.45
N LEU A 13 -5.87 -4.32 -7.06
CA LEU A 13 -6.38 -4.74 -5.75
C LEU A 13 -5.44 -4.32 -4.60
N GLY A 14 -4.13 -4.47 -4.77
CA GLY A 14 -3.15 -4.10 -3.75
C GLY A 14 -3.23 -2.61 -3.40
N THR A 15 -3.35 -1.75 -4.40
CA THR A 15 -3.55 -0.31 -4.25
C THR A 15 -4.87 0.01 -3.54
N ALA A 16 -5.98 -0.63 -3.95
CA ALA A 16 -7.29 -0.41 -3.31
C ALA A 16 -7.28 -0.83 -1.82
N VAL A 17 -6.64 -1.96 -1.50
CA VAL A 17 -6.50 -2.45 -0.12
C VAL A 17 -5.62 -1.50 0.70
N ALA A 18 -4.49 -1.05 0.15
CA ALA A 18 -3.59 -0.12 0.84
C ALA A 18 -4.30 1.21 1.20
N ARG A 19 -5.05 1.80 0.25
CA ARG A 19 -5.88 2.99 0.48
C ARG A 19 -6.93 2.76 1.57
N ARG A 20 -7.63 1.62 1.52
CA ARG A 20 -8.66 1.28 2.51
C ARG A 20 -8.07 1.20 3.92
N LEU A 21 -6.91 0.55 4.07
CA LEU A 21 -6.22 0.38 5.36
C LEU A 21 -5.71 1.73 5.90
N ALA A 22 -5.09 2.56 5.05
CA ALA A 22 -4.65 3.89 5.44
C ALA A 22 -5.83 4.75 5.91
N ALA A 23 -6.95 4.73 5.18
CA ALA A 23 -8.18 5.45 5.55
C ALA A 23 -8.80 4.97 6.89
N GLN A 24 -8.47 3.75 7.35
CA GLN A 24 -8.86 3.24 8.68
C GLN A 24 -7.87 3.63 9.79
N GLY A 25 -6.83 4.40 9.46
CA GLY A 25 -5.79 4.83 10.41
C GLY A 25 -4.70 3.79 10.65
N HIS A 26 -4.51 2.82 9.75
CA HIS A 26 -3.38 1.90 9.83
C HIS A 26 -2.12 2.52 9.22
N ARG A 27 -0.93 2.16 9.75
CA ARG A 27 0.35 2.45 9.10
C ARG A 27 0.61 1.36 8.06
N VAL A 28 0.78 1.73 6.80
CA VAL A 28 0.85 0.77 5.70
C VAL A 28 2.26 0.71 5.11
N ALA A 29 2.86 -0.48 5.09
CA ALA A 29 4.08 -0.78 4.35
C ALA A 29 3.71 -1.41 3.01
N LEU A 30 4.26 -0.87 1.92
CA LEU A 30 3.94 -1.30 0.55
C LEU A 30 5.10 -2.12 -0.01
N ASN A 31 4.78 -3.30 -0.56
CA ASN A 31 5.75 -4.19 -1.18
C ASN A 31 5.19 -4.76 -2.49
N ASP A 32 6.03 -4.87 -3.50
CA ASP A 32 5.72 -5.52 -4.78
C ASP A 32 7.03 -6.08 -5.37
N ARG A 33 6.94 -6.74 -6.53
CA ARG A 33 8.09 -7.26 -7.25
C ARG A 33 9.05 -6.13 -7.66
N PRO A 34 10.36 -6.43 -7.82
CA PRO A 34 11.34 -5.46 -8.32
C PRO A 34 10.89 -4.78 -9.62
N GLY A 35 11.26 -3.51 -9.80
CA GLY A 35 10.90 -2.71 -10.98
C GLY A 35 9.51 -2.07 -10.93
N ARG A 36 8.75 -2.28 -9.85
CA ARG A 36 7.49 -1.57 -9.59
C ARG A 36 7.74 -0.34 -8.73
N ASP A 37 7.47 0.83 -9.28
CA ASP A 37 7.52 2.07 -8.50
C ASP A 37 6.25 2.23 -7.65
N LEU A 38 6.43 2.16 -6.33
CA LEU A 38 5.37 2.37 -5.34
C LEU A 38 5.41 3.78 -4.74
N THR A 39 6.36 4.63 -5.14
CA THR A 39 6.52 5.99 -4.62
C THR A 39 5.26 6.84 -4.76
N PRO A 40 4.52 6.79 -5.90
CA PRO A 40 3.28 7.55 -6.01
C PRO A 40 2.23 7.10 -4.99
N LEU A 41 2.03 5.78 -4.85
CA LEU A 41 1.11 5.22 -3.86
C LEU A 41 1.55 5.57 -2.44
N ALA A 42 2.84 5.48 -2.12
CA ALA A 42 3.35 5.81 -0.79
C ALA A 42 3.15 7.27 -0.39
N ARG A 43 3.07 8.20 -1.36
CA ARG A 43 2.86 9.63 -1.10
C ARG A 43 1.39 10.02 -0.87
N GLU A 44 0.45 9.21 -1.34
CA GLU A 44 -1.00 9.46 -1.19
C GLU A 44 -1.63 8.80 0.05
N LEU A 45 -0.94 7.85 0.69
CA LEU A 45 -1.38 7.16 1.90
C LEU A 45 -0.93 7.87 3.17
#